data_AF-A0A661JJQ6-F1
#
_entry.id   AF-A0A661JJQ6-F1
#
_cell.length_a   1.000
_cell.length_b   1.000
_cell.length_c   1.000
_cell.angle_alpha   90.00
_cell.angle_beta   90.00
_cell.angle_gamma   90.00
#
_symmetry.space_group_name_H-M   'P 1'
#
loop_
_entity.id
_entity.type
_entity.pdbx_description
1 polymer ?
#
loop_
_entity_poly.entity_id
_entity_poly.type
_entity_poly.pdbx_seq_one_letter_code
_entity_poly.pdbx_strand_id
1 'polypeptide(L)' 'MKILLTGAAGFIGHKVAELLVRGGDEVIGVDNLNDAY' A
#
# COMPACT_ATOMS: atom_id res chain seq x y z
N MET A 1 -10.25 -4.03 -8.75
CA MET A 1 -10.38 -2.56 -8.97
C MET A 1 -8.99 -1.95 -9.07
N LYS A 2 -8.84 -0.73 -9.63
CA LYS A 2 -7.56 0.01 -9.60
C LYS A 2 -7.54 0.90 -8.36
N ILE A 3 -6.52 0.76 -7.51
CA ILE A 3 -6.40 1.45 -6.22
C ILE A 3 -5.05 2.18 -6.14
N LEU A 4 -5.08 3.45 -5.75
CA LEU A 4 -3.88 4.21 -5.34
C LEU A 4 -3.80 4.18 -3.81
N LEU A 5 -2.71 3.62 -3.28
CA LEU A 5 -2.47 3.50 -1.84
C LEU A 5 -1.27 4.35 -1.44
N THR A 6 -1.51 5.42 -0.68
CA THR A 6 -0.44 6.25 -0.10
C THR A 6 0.02 5.67 1.25
N GLY A 7 1.29 5.88 1.61
CA GLY A 7 1.87 5.28 2.82
C GLY A 7 2.03 3.76 2.71
N ALA A 8 2.17 3.23 1.50
CA ALA A 8 2.13 1.80 1.22
C ALA A 8 3.28 1.00 1.85
N ALA A 9 4.39 1.65 2.22
CA ALA A 9 5.54 0.99 2.87
C ALA A 9 5.45 1.02 4.41
N GLY A 10 4.48 1.73 4.99
CA GLY A 10 4.28 1.78 6.43
C GLY A 10 3.77 0.46 7.04
N PHE A 11 3.77 0.38 8.38
CA PHE A 11 3.34 -0.79 9.13
C PHE A 11 1.93 -1.28 8.74
N ILE A 12 0.96 -0.38 8.57
CA ILE A 12 -0.39 -0.75 8.11
C ILE A 12 -0.44 -0.87 6.59
N GLY A 13 0.20 0.07 5.88
CA GLY A 13 0.17 0.17 4.42
C GLY A 13 0.60 -1.12 3.74
N HIS A 14 1.70 -1.75 4.19
CA HIS A 14 2.19 -2.97 3.55
C HIS A 14 1.20 -4.13 3.67
N LYS A 15 0.51 -4.24 4.82
CA LYS A 15 -0.45 -5.31 5.06
C LYS A 15 -1.74 -5.09 4.28
N VAL A 16 -2.19 -3.84 4.17
CA VAL A 16 -3.33 -3.46 3.32
C VAL A 16 -3.02 -3.77 1.87
N ALA A 17 -1.84 -3.40 1.35
CA ALA A 17 -1.42 -3.71 -0.01
C ALA A 17 -1.44 -5.22 -0.28
N GLU A 18 -0.92 -6.04 0.65
CA GLU A 18 -0.95 -7.51 0.53
C GLU A 18 -2.38 -8.05 0.40
N LEU A 19 -3.31 -7.56 1.23
CA LEU A 19 -4.70 -8.02 1.21
C LEU A 19 -5.44 -7.61 -0.07
N LEU A 20 -5.23 -6.37 -0.54
CA LEU A 20 -5.83 -5.86 -1.77
C LEU A 20 -5.34 -6.63 -2.99
N VAL A 21 -4.02 -6.83 -3.11
CA VAL A 21 -3.44 -7.62 -4.22
C VAL A 21 -3.94 -9.07 -4.18
N ARG A 22 -4.03 -9.69 -3.00
CA ARG A 22 -4.63 -11.03 -2.85
C ARG A 22 -6.11 -11.08 -3.22
N GLY A 23 -6.84 -9.98 -3.05
CA GLY A 23 -8.23 -9.81 -3.48
C GLY A 23 -8.41 -9.65 -4.98
N GLY A 24 -7.33 -9.56 -5.76
CA GLY A 24 -7.37 -9.35 -7.21
C GLY A 24 -7.44 -7.87 -7.63
N ASP A 25 -7.18 -6.95 -6.70
CA ASP A 25 -7.07 -5.53 -7.02
C ASP A 25 -5.70 -5.19 -7.61
N GLU A 26 -5.70 -4.27 -8.58
CA GLU A 26 -4.48 -3.66 -9.11
C GLU A 26 -4.13 -2.46 -8.23
N VAL A 27 -3.02 -2.56 -7.49
CA VAL A 27 -2.62 -1.56 -6.51
C VAL A 27 -1.37 -0.82 -6.98
N ILE A 28 -1.44 0.51 -7.00
CA ILE A 28 -0.27 1.38 -7.13
C ILE A 28 0.03 1.93 -5.74
N GLY A 29 1.14 1.48 -5.14
CA GLY A 29 1.61 1.97 -3.84
C GLY A 29 2.54 3.17 -4.00
N VAL A 30 2.34 4.21 -3.20
CA VAL A 30 3.22 5.38 -3.11
C VAL A 30 3.62 5.61 -1.67
N ASP A 31 4.91 5.80 -1.44
CA ASP A 31 5.46 6.17 -0.13
C ASP A 31 6.64 7.12 -0.33
N ASN A 32 6.84 8.04 0.62
CA ASN A 32 7.97 8.96 0.62
C ASN A 32 9.12 8.48 1.52
N LEU A 33 8.97 7.35 2.24
CA LEU A 33 9.99 6.74 3.09
C LEU A 33 10.64 7.75 4.06
N ASN A 34 9.84 8.63 4.63
CA ASN A 34 10.31 9.63 5.59
C ASN A 34 10.67 9.02 6.96
N ASP A 35 11.33 9.78 7.82
CA ASP A 35 11.85 9.26 9.11
C ASP A 35 10.78 9.07 10.20
N ALA A 36 9.50 9.28 9.92
CA ALA A 36 8.40 9.19 10.89
C ALA A 36 7.77 7.80 11.01
N TYR A 37 8.41 6.77 10.44
CA TYR A 37 7.97 5.36 10.51
C TYR A 37 8.57 4.61 11.70
#